data_AF-A0A7S4I5W5-F1
#
_entry.id   AF-A0A7S4I5W5-F1
#
_cell.length_a   1.000
_cell.length_b   1.000
_cell.length_c   1.000
_cell.angle_alpha   90.00
_cell.angle_beta   90.00
_cell.angle_gamma   90.00
#
_symmetry.space_group_name_H-M   'P 1'
#
loop_
_entity.id
_entity.type
_entity.pdbx_description
1 polymer ?
#
loop_
_entity_poly.entity_id
_entity_poly.type
_entity_poly.pdbx_seq_one_letter_code
_entity_poly.pdbx_strand_id
1 'polypeptide(L)'
;WPPAPPQHGTMERIKSTPMVFAYVCSMRFFLLIWLVTFPITLPGSYGWLAPVIQSAIAYLFLNIEQMCIEIEGPFGRDPNDLPLEDWLLMLERVLMGMRAHNLKNTRASRAARLAGTLGRNSVLGRA
;
A
#
# COMPACT_ATOMS: atom_id res chain seq x y z
N TRP A 1 16.87 24.32 5.00
CA TRP A 1 15.88 23.37 4.49
C TRP A 1 15.50 22.43 5.62
N PRO A 2 14.23 22.38 6.07
CA PRO A 2 13.83 21.47 7.14
C PRO A 2 13.84 20.00 6.66
N PRO A 3 14.07 19.02 7.55
CA PRO A 3 13.98 17.60 7.20
C PRO A 3 12.55 17.22 6.80
N ALA A 4 12.40 16.31 5.84
CA ALA A 4 11.11 15.81 5.40
C ALA A 4 10.34 15.15 6.56
N PRO A 5 8.99 15.27 6.61
CA PRO A 5 8.19 14.66 7.67
C PRO A 5 8.30 13.13 7.66
N PRO A 6 8.14 12.47 8.81
CA PRO A 6 8.21 11.01 8.90
C PRO A 6 7.09 10.35 8.09
N GLN A 7 7.49 9.47 7.16
CA GLN A 7 6.60 8.75 6.23
C GLN A 7 5.47 7.98 6.95
N HIS A 8 5.78 7.45 8.14
CA HIS A 8 4.83 6.71 8.99
C HIS A 8 3.59 7.54 9.35
N GLY A 9 3.75 8.84 9.60
CA GLY A 9 2.64 9.74 9.91
C GLY A 9 1.73 10.02 8.70
N THR A 10 2.26 9.92 7.49
CA THR A 10 1.47 10.06 6.26
C THR A 10 0.60 8.82 6.02
N MET A 11 1.14 7.62 6.23
CA MET A 11 0.43 6.35 6.02
C MET A 11 -0.66 6.12 7.07
N GLU A 12 -0.38 6.44 8.34
CA GLU A 12 -1.36 6.32 9.42
C GLU A 12 -2.54 7.29 9.23
N ARG A 13 -2.28 8.50 8.69
CA ARG A 13 -3.33 9.45 8.31
C ARG A 13 -4.22 8.93 7.19
N ILE A 14 -3.63 8.37 6.12
CA ILE A 14 -4.39 7.78 5.00
C ILE A 14 -5.25 6.62 5.48
N LYS A 15 -4.72 5.78 6.38
CA LYS A 15 -5.49 4.68 6.98
C LYS A 15 -6.59 5.17 7.93
N SER A 16 -6.37 6.30 8.61
CA SER A 16 -7.30 6.85 9.61
C SER A 16 -8.47 7.65 9.03
N THR A 17 -8.54 7.80 7.70
CA THR A 17 -9.69 8.40 7.00
C THR A 17 -10.56 7.31 6.36
N PRO A 18 -11.28 6.48 7.13
CA PRO A 18 -12.26 5.58 6.54
C PRO A 18 -13.36 6.43 5.88
N MET A 19 -13.80 6.04 4.68
CA MET A 19 -14.94 6.70 4.05
C MET A 19 -16.18 6.47 4.93
N VAL A 20 -17.06 7.48 4.98
CA VAL A 20 -18.30 7.37 5.73
C VAL A 20 -19.19 6.32 5.06
N PHE A 21 -19.56 5.26 5.76
CA PHE A 21 -20.42 4.18 5.24
C PHE A 21 -21.71 4.65 4.56
N ALA A 22 -22.27 5.76 5.04
CA ALA A 22 -23.46 6.39 4.45
C ALA A 22 -23.22 6.88 3.02
N TYR A 23 -22.00 7.28 2.66
CA TYR A 23 -21.65 7.72 1.31
C TYR A 23 -21.73 6.57 0.31
N VAL A 24 -21.09 5.44 0.61
CA VAL A 24 -21.09 4.24 -0.23
C VAL A 24 -22.52 3.71 -0.40
N CYS A 25 -23.29 3.64 0.69
CA CYS A 25 -24.70 3.25 0.62
C CYS A 25 -25.53 4.20 -0.27
N SER A 26 -25.36 5.52 -0.12
CA SER A 26 -26.09 6.50 -0.92
C SER A 26 -25.74 6.42 -2.41
N MET A 27 -24.47 6.19 -2.74
CA MET A 27 -24.00 5.95 -4.11
C MET A 27 -24.68 4.71 -4.71
N ARG A 28 -24.74 3.60 -3.95
CA ARG A 28 -25.45 2.37 -4.37
C ARG A 28 -26.93 2.61 -4.63
N PHE A 29 -27.61 3.32 -3.73
CA PHE A 29 -29.04 3.64 -3.92
C PHE A 29 -29.27 4.53 -5.15
N PHE A 30 -28.43 5.54 -5.37
CA PHE A 30 -28.51 6.38 -6.56
C PHE A 30 -28.31 5.57 -7.85
N LEU A 31 -27.31 4.68 -7.88
CA LEU A 31 -27.04 3.81 -9.02
C LEU A 31 -28.23 2.89 -9.34
N LEU A 32 -28.83 2.29 -8.31
CA LEU A 32 -30.00 1.42 -8.46
C LEU A 32 -31.22 2.19 -9.00
N ILE A 33 -31.47 3.40 -8.48
CA ILE A 33 -32.55 4.26 -8.97
C ILE A 33 -32.31 4.62 -10.45
N TRP A 34 -31.08 4.96 -10.81
CA TRP A 34 -30.71 5.27 -12.18
C TRP A 34 -30.95 4.07 -13.11
N LEU A 35 -30.57 2.87 -12.67
CA LEU A 35 -30.74 1.64 -13.43
C LEU A 35 -32.21 1.25 -13.63
N VAL A 36 -33.07 1.51 -12.64
CA VAL A 36 -34.52 1.25 -12.70
C VAL A 36 -35.25 2.31 -13.54
N THR A 37 -34.73 3.54 -13.61
CA THR A 37 -35.34 4.62 -14.41
C THR A 37 -34.98 4.53 -15.89
N PHE A 38 -33.77 4.05 -16.21
CA PHE A 38 -33.29 3.84 -17.58
C PHE A 38 -34.21 3.00 -18.52
N PRO A 39 -34.81 1.86 -18.10
CA PRO A 39 -35.73 1.07 -18.94
C PRO A 39 -36.99 1.81 -19.33
N ILE A 40 -37.40 2.84 -18.57
CA ILE A 40 -38.61 3.62 -18.87
C ILE A 40 -38.33 4.60 -20.02
N THR A 41 -37.07 5.01 -20.18
CA THR A 41 -36.64 6.04 -21.13
C THR A 41 -36.23 5.48 -22.50
N LEU A 42 -35.73 4.24 -22.56
CA LEU A 42 -35.21 3.62 -23.79
C LEU A 42 -36.22 3.01 -24.80
N PRO A 43 -37.44 2.55 -24.43
CA PRO A 43 -38.20 1.60 -25.26
C PRO A 43 -38.78 2.22 -26.54
N GLY A 44 -38.96 3.54 -26.58
CA GLY A 44 -39.46 4.26 -27.76
C GLY A 44 -38.49 4.27 -28.94
N SER A 45 -37.17 4.11 -28.70
CA SER A 45 -36.15 4.30 -29.74
C SER A 45 -35.56 2.99 -30.28
N TYR A 46 -35.62 1.89 -29.52
CA TYR A 46 -34.86 0.66 -29.83
C TYR A 46 -35.69 -0.65 -29.82
N GLY A 47 -36.97 -0.60 -29.44
CA GLY A 47 -37.84 -1.80 -29.42
C GLY A 47 -37.23 -2.96 -28.61
N TRP A 48 -37.21 -4.17 -29.18
CA TRP A 48 -36.68 -5.38 -28.52
C TRP A 48 -35.16 -5.38 -28.27
N LEU A 49 -34.39 -4.45 -28.87
CA LEU A 49 -32.97 -4.29 -28.57
C LEU A 49 -32.72 -3.51 -27.27
N ALA A 50 -33.72 -2.78 -26.78
CA ALA A 50 -33.62 -1.98 -25.56
C ALA A 50 -33.15 -2.78 -24.32
N PRO A 51 -33.71 -3.96 -23.98
CA PRO A 51 -33.25 -4.73 -22.82
C PRO A 51 -31.82 -5.26 -22.96
N VAL A 52 -31.37 -5.58 -24.18
CA VAL A 52 -30.00 -6.06 -24.42
C VAL A 52 -28.99 -4.95 -24.15
N ILE A 53 -29.21 -3.77 -24.75
CA ILE A 53 -28.34 -2.59 -24.56
C ILE A 53 -28.34 -2.17 -23.09
N GLN A 54 -29.51 -2.15 -22.47
CA GLN A 54 -29.64 -1.82 -21.05
C GLN A 54 -28.88 -2.81 -20.16
N SER A 55 -28.96 -4.12 -20.42
CA SER A 55 -28.25 -5.12 -19.61
C SER A 55 -26.72 -4.94 -19.69
N ALA A 56 -26.20 -4.57 -20.86
CA ALA A 56 -24.78 -4.28 -21.05
C ALA A 56 -24.33 -3.03 -20.26
N ILE A 57 -25.12 -1.95 -20.31
CA ILE A 57 -24.87 -0.72 -19.54
C ILE A 57 -24.96 -1.01 -18.04
N ALA A 58 -25.98 -1.76 -17.61
CA ALA A 58 -26.16 -2.19 -16.23
C ALA A 58 -24.92 -2.92 -15.69
N TYR A 59 -24.45 -3.90 -16.46
CA TYR A 59 -23.28 -4.67 -16.12
C TYR A 59 -22.04 -3.77 -15.97
N LEU A 60 -21.82 -2.84 -16.89
CA LEU A 60 -20.68 -1.92 -16.81
C LEU A 60 -20.72 -1.06 -15.54
N PHE A 61 -21.86 -0.45 -15.24
CA PHE A 61 -22.03 0.41 -14.07
C PHE A 61 -21.87 -0.35 -12.75
N LEU A 62 -22.41 -1.57 -12.66
CA LEU A 62 -22.24 -2.42 -11.49
C LEU A 62 -20.79 -2.88 -11.30
N ASN A 63 -20.07 -3.15 -12.39
CA ASN A 63 -18.64 -3.48 -12.31
C ASN A 63 -17.81 -2.30 -11.81
N ILE A 64 -18.09 -1.08 -12.31
CA ILE A 64 -17.39 0.12 -11.84
C ILE A 64 -17.66 0.36 -10.36
N GLU A 65 -18.90 0.19 -9.91
CA GLU A 65 -19.27 0.34 -8.49
C GLU A 65 -18.50 -0.63 -7.59
N GLN A 66 -18.37 -1.89 -8.01
CA GLN A 66 -17.58 -2.89 -7.30
C GLN A 66 -16.07 -2.54 -7.29
N MET A 67 -15.51 -2.09 -8.42
CA MET A 67 -14.11 -1.63 -8.49
C MET A 67 -13.84 -0.44 -7.57
N CYS A 68 -14.79 0.49 -7.43
CA CYS A 68 -14.66 1.62 -6.52
C CYS A 68 -14.52 1.16 -5.06
N ILE A 69 -15.25 0.11 -4.65
CA ILE A 69 -15.16 -0.46 -3.30
C ILE A 69 -13.78 -1.09 -3.07
N GLU A 70 -13.26 -1.84 -4.04
CA GLU A 70 -11.94 -2.46 -3.93
C GLU A 70 -10.83 -1.39 -3.83
N ILE A 71 -10.90 -0.33 -4.64
CA ILE A 71 -9.89 0.75 -4.64
C ILE A 71 -9.94 1.61 -3.36
N GLU A 72 -11.07 1.64 -2.66
CA GLU A 72 -11.24 2.41 -1.43
C GLU A 72 -10.34 1.90 -0.28
N GLY A 73 -10.03 0.60 -0.29
CA GLY A 73 -9.33 -0.09 0.79
C GLY A 73 -7.93 -0.60 0.45
N PRO A 74 -6.98 0.20 -0.07
CA PRO A 74 -5.73 -0.29 -0.69
C PRO A 74 -4.76 -1.02 0.25
N PHE A 75 -5.03 -1.03 1.56
CA PHE A 75 -4.23 -1.67 2.61
C PHE A 75 -4.92 -2.90 3.21
N GLY A 76 -5.93 -3.44 2.53
CA GLY A 76 -6.67 -4.63 2.93
C GLY A 76 -5.90 -5.92 2.67
N ARG A 77 -6.64 -6.98 2.33
CA ARG A 77 -6.12 -8.30 1.97
C ARG A 77 -6.73 -8.82 0.67
N ASP A 78 -7.37 -7.95 -0.09
CA ASP A 78 -7.97 -8.29 -1.36
C ASP A 78 -6.86 -8.50 -2.42
N PRO A 79 -7.13 -9.27 -3.49
CA PRO A 79 -6.11 -9.57 -4.50
C PRO A 79 -5.53 -8.34 -5.20
N ASN A 80 -6.28 -7.23 -5.21
CA ASN A 80 -5.92 -5.97 -5.85
C ASN A 80 -5.29 -4.95 -4.86
N ASP A 81 -5.09 -5.33 -3.61
CA ASP A 81 -4.46 -4.46 -2.59
C ASP A 81 -2.94 -4.39 -2.72
N LEU A 82 -2.34 -3.40 -2.05
CA LEU A 82 -0.90 -3.27 -2.01
C LEU A 82 -0.27 -4.46 -1.26
N PRO A 83 0.81 -5.07 -1.80
CA PRO A 83 1.49 -6.21 -1.17
C PRO A 83 2.39 -5.74 -0.02
N LEU A 84 1.77 -5.37 1.11
CA LEU A 84 2.47 -4.86 2.29
C LEU A 84 3.42 -5.91 2.87
N GLU A 85 3.03 -7.17 2.84
CA GLU A 85 3.83 -8.30 3.31
C GLU A 85 5.14 -8.42 2.54
N ASP A 86 5.11 -8.25 1.21
CA ASP A 86 6.31 -8.33 0.38
C ASP A 86 7.28 -7.19 0.69
N TRP A 87 6.77 -5.98 0.92
CA TRP A 87 7.58 -4.85 1.35
C TRP A 87 8.20 -5.07 2.73
N LEU A 88 7.46 -5.69 3.65
CA LEU A 88 7.95 -6.03 4.99
C LEU A 88 9.07 -7.08 4.91
N LEU A 89 8.90 -8.11 4.09
CA LEU A 89 9.93 -9.14 3.84
C LEU A 89 11.17 -8.55 3.17
N MET A 90 11.00 -7.61 2.24
CA MET A 90 12.12 -6.91 1.61
C MET A 90 12.90 -6.07 2.64
N LEU A 91 12.19 -5.32 3.49
CA LEU A 91 12.81 -4.53 4.56
C LEU A 91 13.59 -5.41 5.54
N GLU A 92 13.03 -6.55 5.92
CA GLU A 92 13.71 -7.51 6.80
C GLU A 92 15.03 -7.99 6.18
N ARG A 93 15.01 -8.39 4.91
CA ARG A 93 16.23 -8.81 4.19
C ARG A 93 17.29 -7.71 4.14
N VAL A 94 16.88 -6.48 3.86
CA VAL A 94 17.79 -5.32 3.82
C VAL A 94 18.40 -5.05 5.21
N LEU A 95 17.59 -5.07 6.27
CA LEU A 95 18.05 -4.90 7.64
C LEU A 95 19.01 -6.01 8.07
N MET A 96 18.73 -7.27 7.73
CA MET A 96 19.64 -8.39 7.99
C MET A 96 20.98 -8.19 7.26
N GLY A 97 20.95 -7.73 6.01
CA GLY A 97 22.15 -7.39 5.24
C GLY A 97 22.98 -6.28 5.89
N MET A 98 22.35 -5.18 6.30
CA MET A 98 23.03 -4.08 6.99
C MET A 98 23.59 -4.51 8.35
N ARG A 99 22.83 -5.30 9.12
CA ARG A 99 23.29 -5.83 10.41
C ARG A 99 24.54 -6.70 10.23
N ALA A 100 24.56 -7.58 9.23
CA ALA A 100 25.72 -8.41 8.92
C ALA A 100 26.96 -7.56 8.55
N HIS A 101 26.78 -6.51 7.75
CA HIS A 101 27.86 -5.59 7.40
C HIS A 101 28.39 -4.82 8.62
N ASN A 102 27.48 -4.30 9.47
CA ASN A 102 27.86 -3.56 10.66
C ASN A 102 28.64 -4.43 11.67
N LEU A 103 28.26 -5.70 11.85
CA LEU A 103 29.00 -6.63 12.69
C LEU A 103 30.43 -6.87 12.19
N LYS A 104 30.64 -6.96 10.87
CA LYS A 104 31.98 -7.07 10.28
C LYS A 104 32.83 -5.83 10.55
N ASN A 105 32.28 -4.64 10.29
CA ASN A 105 32.96 -3.37 10.57
C ASN A 105 33.29 -3.22 12.06
N THR A 106 32.34 -3.51 12.96
CA THR A 106 32.55 -3.40 14.40
C THR A 106 33.63 -4.38 14.89
N ARG A 107 33.66 -5.61 14.36
CA ARG A 107 34.71 -6.58 14.66
C ARG A 107 36.07 -6.13 14.13
N ALA A 108 36.14 -5.64 12.90
CA ALA A 108 37.37 -5.09 12.32
C ALA A 108 37.91 -3.90 13.12
N SER A 109 37.05 -2.96 13.50
CA SER A 109 37.42 -1.80 14.33
C SER A 109 37.82 -2.17 15.76
N ARG A 110 37.31 -3.29 16.31
CA ARG A 110 37.75 -3.82 17.61
C ARG A 110 39.09 -4.54 17.50
N ALA A 111 39.29 -5.34 16.45
CA ALA A 111 40.57 -6.01 16.17
C ALA A 111 41.70 -5.00 15.93
N ALA A 112 41.44 -3.93 15.17
CA ALA A 112 42.41 -2.86 14.94
C ALA A 112 42.81 -2.12 16.23
N ARG A 113 41.87 -1.90 17.16
CA ARG A 113 42.16 -1.28 18.46
C ARG A 113 42.98 -2.18 19.39
N LEU A 114 42.73 -3.49 19.36
CA LEU A 114 43.51 -4.48 20.12
C LEU A 114 44.93 -4.64 19.56
N ALA A 115 45.07 -4.65 18.23
CA ALA A 115 46.39 -4.67 17.57
C ALA A 115 47.21 -3.40 17.89
N GLY A 116 46.57 -2.22 17.87
CA GLY A 116 47.23 -0.96 18.21
C GLY A 116 47.64 -0.84 19.69
N THR A 117 46.93 -1.49 20.61
CA THR A 117 47.29 -1.51 22.04
C THR A 117 48.40 -2.52 22.35
N LEU A 118 48.41 -3.67 21.67
CA LEU A 118 49.51 -4.65 21.75
C LEU A 118 50.83 -4.09 21.19
N GLY A 119 50.79 -3.42 20.04
CA GLY A 119 51.96 -2.79 19.44
C GLY A 119 52.53 -1.63 20.28
N ARG A 120 51.69 -0.95 21.09
CA ARG A 120 52.15 0.12 21.99
C ARG A 120 52.81 -0.42 23.26
N ASN A 121 52.35 -1.55 23.78
CA ASN A 121 52.92 -2.18 24.98
C ASN A 121 54.22 -2.95 24.70
N SER A 122 54.43 -3.48 23.48
CA SER A 122 55.69 -4.15 23.12
C SER A 122 56.89 -3.21 22.95
N VAL A 123 56.65 -1.92 22.68
CA VAL A 123 57.69 -0.90 22.55
C VAL A 123 58.14 -0.37 23.92
N LEU A 124 57.25 -0.38 24.92
CA LEU A 124 57.53 0.06 26.29
C LEU A 124 58.27 -0.99 27.14
N GLY A 125 58.21 -2.28 26.80
CA GLY A 125 58.90 -3.36 27.53
C GLY A 125 60.37 -3.59 27.14
N ARG A 126 60.94 -2.75 26.27
CA ARG A 126 62.33 -2.86 25.77
C ARG A 126 63.22 -1.67 26.15
N ALA A 127 62.73 -0.73 26.95
CA ALA A 127 63.49 0.40 27.48
C ALA A 127 64.00 0.11 28.90
#